data_AF-A0A8T5DCV9-F1
#
_entry.id   AF-A0A8T5DCV9-F1
#
_cell.length_a   1.000
_cell.length_b   1.000
_cell.length_c   1.000
_cell.angle_alpha   90.00
_cell.angle_beta   90.00
_cell.angle_gamma   90.00
#
_symmetry.space_group_name_H-M   'P 1'
#
loop_
_entity.id
_entity.type
_entity.pdbx_description
1 polymer ?
#
loop_
_entity_poly.entity_id
_entity_poly.type
_entity_poly.pdbx_seq_one_letter_code
_entity_poly.pdbx_strand_id
1 'polypeptide(L)' 'MARNKPLAYKLRLAKAGKSKKSVPAWIIAKTRGDVRWSPKSRRNWRSRKLRA' A
#
# COMPACT_ATOMS: atom_id res chain seq x y z
N MET A 1 3.19 23.20 4.35
CA MET A 1 1.91 22.47 4.09
C MET A 1 2.00 20.94 4.27
N ALA A 2 2.78 20.41 5.22
CA ALA A 2 2.83 18.96 5.46
C ALA A 2 1.92 18.49 6.61
N ARG A 3 1.63 19.36 7.58
CA ARG A 3 0.87 19.04 8.79
C ARG A 3 -0.64 19.16 8.58
N ASN A 4 -1.09 20.32 8.10
CA ASN A 4 -2.51 20.60 7.88
C ASN A 4 -2.88 20.20 6.45
N LYS A 5 -3.51 19.03 6.32
CA LYS A 5 -3.96 18.42 5.07
C LYS A 5 -5.50 18.36 5.05
N PRO A 6 -6.16 18.63 3.91
CA PRO A 6 -7.60 18.46 3.81
C PRO A 6 -7.99 16.99 4.03
N LEU A 7 -9.21 16.75 4.49
CA LEU A 7 -9.70 15.41 4.85
C LEU A 7 -9.55 14.42 3.69
N ALA A 8 -9.96 14.81 2.47
CA ALA A 8 -9.87 13.97 1.28
C ALA A 8 -8.44 13.46 1.03
N TYR A 9 -7.45 14.33 1.22
CA TYR A 9 -6.05 13.97 1.02
C TYR A 9 -5.55 13.02 2.12
N LYS A 10 -5.98 13.20 3.38
CA LYS A 10 -5.67 12.26 4.47
C LYS A 10 -6.23 10.86 4.20
N LEU A 11 -7.45 10.75 3.67
CA LEU A 11 -8.06 9.46 3.33
C LEU A 11 -7.31 8.75 2.20
N ARG A 12 -6.86 9.48 1.16
CA ARG A 12 -6.02 8.93 0.09
C ARG A 12 -4.70 8.40 0.63
N LEU A 13 -4.04 9.15 1.52
CA LEU A 13 -2.81 8.71 2.18
C LEU A 13 -3.03 7.49 3.07
N ALA A 14 -4.12 7.45 3.84
CA ALA A 14 -4.46 6.30 4.68
C ALA A 14 -4.71 5.03 3.84
N LYS A 15 -5.45 5.15 2.73
CA LYS A 15 -5.63 4.06 1.77
C LYS A 15 -4.29 3.59 1.20
N ALA A 16 -3.45 4.52 0.76
CA ALA A 16 -2.13 4.19 0.24
C ALA A 16 -1.25 3.47 1.27
N GLY A 17 -1.31 3.88 2.55
CA GLY A 17 -0.63 3.22 3.66
C GLY A 17 -1.10 1.78 3.88
N LYS A 18 -2.43 1.55 3.90
CA LYS A 18 -3.02 0.22 4.06
C LYS A 18 -2.67 -0.72 2.90
N SER A 19 -2.68 -0.23 1.66
CA SER A 19 -2.35 -1.04 0.47
C SER A 19 -0.87 -1.43 0.35
N LYS A 20 0.03 -0.90 1.18
CA LYS A 20 1.45 -1.28 1.18
C LYS A 20 1.70 -2.64 1.89
N LYS A 21 0.73 -3.17 2.63
CA LYS A 21 0.89 -4.43 3.37
C LYS A 21 1.17 -5.61 2.44
N SER A 22 1.92 -6.60 2.94
CA SER A 22 2.18 -7.85 2.22
C SER A 22 0.91 -8.67 2.04
N VAL A 23 0.95 -9.62 1.10
CA VAL A 23 -0.11 -10.61 0.94
C VAL A 23 -0.16 -11.49 2.20
N PRO A 24 -1.33 -11.69 2.83
CA PRO A 24 -1.49 -12.59 3.96
C PRO A 24 -1.06 -14.02 3.66
N ALA A 25 -0.44 -14.68 4.64
CA ALA A 25 0.09 -16.04 4.48
C ALA A 25 -0.97 -17.06 4.05
N TRP A 26 -2.19 -16.96 4.56
CA TRP A 26 -3.27 -17.88 4.20
C TRP A 26 -3.70 -17.75 2.73
N ILE A 27 -3.54 -16.58 2.10
CA ILE A 27 -3.82 -16.39 0.66
C ILE A 27 -2.73 -17.07 -0.16
N ILE A 28 -1.47 -16.95 0.26
CA ILE A 28 -0.34 -17.62 -0.38
C ILE A 28 -0.57 -19.15 -0.33
N ALA A 29 -0.94 -19.68 0.82
CA ALA A 29 -1.28 -21.10 0.98
C ALA A 29 -2.48 -21.52 0.10
N LYS A 30 -3.56 -20.74 0.11
CA LYS A 30 -4.76 -21.00 -0.72
C LYS A 30 -4.45 -21.03 -2.21
N THR A 31 -3.57 -20.13 -2.67
CA THR A 31 -3.18 -19.99 -4.08
C THR A 31 -1.96 -20.84 -4.44
N ARG A 32 -1.52 -21.76 -3.57
CA ARG A 32 -0.31 -22.58 -3.77
C ARG A 32 0.93 -21.75 -4.14
N GLY A 33 0.96 -20.51 -3.68
CA GLY A 33 2.05 -19.58 -3.95
C GLY A 33 1.98 -18.85 -5.29
N ASP A 34 0.86 -18.83 -6.00
CA ASP A 34 0.72 -18.00 -7.20
C ASP A 34 0.68 -16.51 -6.84
N VAL A 35 -0.03 -16.14 -5.78
CA VAL A 35 -0.17 -14.76 -5.33
C VAL A 35 0.73 -14.51 -4.12
N ARG A 36 1.99 -14.10 -4.37
CA ARG A 36 2.99 -13.82 -3.32
C ARG A 36 3.19 -12.33 -3.02
N TRP A 37 2.98 -11.46 -4.00
CA TRP A 37 3.27 -10.03 -3.88
C TRP A 37 2.38 -9.20 -4.80
N SER A 38 2.28 -7.90 -4.53
CA SER A 38 1.62 -6.96 -5.43
C SER A 38 2.53 -5.76 -5.72
N PRO A 39 2.34 -5.07 -6.86
CA PRO A 39 3.07 -3.83 -7.16
C PRO A 39 2.86 -2.73 -6.10
N LYS A 40 1.74 -2.78 -5.37
CA LYS A 40 1.40 -1.82 -4.30
C LYS A 40 2.13 -2.14 -3.00
N SER A 41 2.34 -3.42 -2.68
CA SER A 41 3.02 -3.84 -1.45
C SER A 41 4.53 -3.57 -1.48
N ARG A 42 5.15 -3.65 -2.66
CA ARG A 42 6.59 -3.36 -2.86
C ARG A 42 6.94 -1.86 -2.92
N ARG A 43 5.98 -0.96 -2.75
CA ARG A 43 6.22 0.48 -2.90
C ARG A 43 7.03 1.03 -1.72
N ASN A 44 8.16 1.67 -2.01
CA ASN A 44 8.99 2.40 -1.03
C ASN A 44 8.86 3.93 -1.22
N TRP A 45 8.83 4.69 -0.12
CA TRP A 45 8.75 6.15 -0.11
C TRP A 45 10.00 6.85 -0.68
N ARG A 46 11.14 6.14 -0.66
CA ARG A 46 12.39 6.61 -1.28
C ARG A 46 12.31 6.52 -2.80
N SER A 47 11.96 5.34 -3.32
CA SER A 47 12.03 5.05 -4.76
C SER A 47 10.78 5.47 -5.55
N ARG A 48 9.58 5.47 -4.95
CA ARG A 48 8.31 5.81 -5.63
C ARG A 48 7.47 6.74 -4.78
N LYS A 49 7.33 8.00 -5.23
CA LYS A 49 6.48 9.01 -4.57
C LYS A 49 4.99 8.73 -4.85
N LEU A 50 4.14 9.07 -3.88
CA LEU A 50 2.70 9.04 -4.05
C LEU A 50 2.26 10.27 -4.83
N ARG A 51 1.49 10.05 -5.90
CA ARG A 51 0.72 11.11 -6.58
C ARG A 51 -0.69 11.04 -5.97
N ALA A 52 -1.10 12.09 -5.27
CA ALA A 52 -2.33 12.10 -4.48
C ALA A 52 -3.05 13.43 -4.63
#